data_AF-A0A951B1Q7-F1
#
_entry.id   AF-A0A951B1Q7-F1
#
_cell.length_a   1.000
_cell.length_b   1.000
_cell.length_c   1.000
_cell.angle_alpha   90.00
_cell.angle_beta   90.00
_cell.angle_gamma   90.00
#
_symmetry.space_group_name_H-M   'P 1'
#
loop_
_entity.id
_entity.type
_entity.pdbx_description
1 polymer ?
#
loop_
_entity_poly.entity_id
_entity_poly.type
_entity_poly.pdbx_seq_one_letter_code
_entity_poly.pdbx_strand_id
1 'polypeptide(L)'
;MTILRDRAPRGLSGVLAGGLVALAVTVCLVQWWASTSGDPGPGRAAVAGHVLAALSAVVLQLAVERSPGRVATVAAWCIVTLAVAVLWFGWWT
;
A
#
# COMPACT_ATOMS: atom_id res chain seq x y z
N MET A 1 -18.24 -14.71 19.49
CA MET A 1 -16.86 -14.61 18.94
C MET A 1 -16.79 -14.47 17.41
N THR A 2 -17.89 -14.63 16.67
CA THR A 2 -17.90 -14.60 15.19
C THR A 2 -17.76 -13.18 14.59
N ILE A 3 -18.34 -12.15 15.22
CA ILE A 3 -18.32 -10.76 14.70
C ILE A 3 -16.91 -10.15 14.64
N LEU A 4 -16.04 -10.48 15.60
CA LEU A 4 -14.63 -10.03 15.60
C LEU A 4 -13.81 -10.71 14.50
N ARG A 5 -14.16 -11.95 14.15
CA ARG A 5 -13.44 -12.77 13.18
C ARG A 5 -13.61 -12.26 11.74
N ASP A 6 -14.77 -11.68 11.42
CA ASP A 6 -15.04 -11.05 10.13
C ASP A 6 -14.53 -9.59 10.04
N ARG A 7 -14.32 -8.92 11.18
CA ARG A 7 -13.78 -7.55 11.25
C ARG A 7 -12.26 -7.51 11.18
N ALA A 8 -11.58 -8.46 11.84
CA ALA A 8 -10.12 -8.53 11.90
C ALA A 8 -9.42 -8.47 10.51
N PRO A 9 -9.83 -9.24 9.48
CA PRO A 9 -9.18 -9.18 8.18
C PRO A 9 -9.39 -7.84 7.46
N ARG A 10 -10.55 -7.20 7.64
CA ARG A 10 -10.84 -5.87 7.09
C ARG A 10 -10.03 -4.76 7.76
N GLY A 11 -9.82 -4.88 9.08
CA GLY A 11 -8.97 -3.97 9.84
C GLY A 11 -7.52 -4.09 9.40
N LEU A 12 -7.01 -5.32 9.26
CA LEU A 12 -5.64 -5.57 8.81
C LEU A 12 -5.39 -5.05 7.38
N SER A 13 -6.31 -5.30 6.44
CA SER A 13 -6.19 -4.79 5.07
C SER A 13 -6.22 -3.26 5.03
N GLY A 14 -7.05 -2.63 5.86
CA GLY A 14 -7.10 -1.18 5.99
C GLY A 14 -5.80 -0.58 6.52
N VAL A 15 -5.19 -1.19 7.55
CA VAL A 15 -3.88 -0.75 8.07
C VAL A 15 -2.79 -0.89 7.02
N LEU A 16 -2.77 -1.99 6.26
CA LEU A 16 -1.80 -2.19 5.19
C LEU A 16 -1.98 -1.19 4.05
N ALA A 17 -3.22 -0.91 3.64
CA ALA A 17 -3.50 0.12 2.64
C ALA A 17 -3.06 1.51 3.12
N GLY A 18 -3.35 1.87 4.38
CA GLY A 18 -2.86 3.10 4.98
C GLY A 18 -1.34 3.16 5.08
N GLY A 19 -0.68 2.06 5.42
CA GLY A 19 0.77 1.94 5.46
C GLY A 19 1.42 2.14 4.09
N LEU A 20 0.83 1.57 3.03
CA LEU A 20 1.28 1.78 1.65
C LEU A 20 1.15 3.24 1.21
N VAL A 21 0.07 3.93 1.61
CA VAL A 21 -0.10 5.37 1.36
C VAL A 21 0.96 6.17 2.10
N ALA A 22 1.17 5.91 3.39
CA ALA A 22 2.20 6.58 4.18
C ALA A 22 3.59 6.38 3.56
N LEU A 23 3.92 5.14 3.17
CA LEU A 23 5.18 4.81 2.51
C LEU A 23 5.35 5.59 1.19
N ALA A 24 4.33 5.64 0.34
CA ALA A 24 4.38 6.39 -0.92
C ALA A 24 4.60 7.89 -0.69
N VAL A 25 3.94 8.48 0.32
CA VAL A 25 4.15 9.89 0.71
C VAL A 25 5.60 10.10 1.18
N THR A 26 6.12 9.23 2.02
CA THR A 26 7.51 9.31 2.49
C THR A 26 8.50 9.25 1.32
N VAL A 27 8.33 8.31 0.39
CA VAL A 27 9.22 8.19 -0.79
C VAL A 27 9.13 9.44 -1.68
N CYS A 28 7.94 10.00 -1.88
CA CYS A 28 7.77 11.28 -2.58
C CYS A 28 8.52 12.43 -1.88
N LEU A 29 8.42 12.54 -0.55
CA LEU A 29 9.10 13.57 0.22
C LEU A 29 10.62 13.44 0.16
N VAL A 30 11.15 12.22 0.29
CA VAL A 30 12.59 11.95 0.15
C VAL A 30 13.08 12.33 -1.24
N GLN A 31 12.31 12.01 -2.28
CA GLN A 31 12.64 12.36 -3.66
C GLN A 31 12.59 13.85 -3.94
N TRP A 32 11.60 14.54 -3.38
CA TRP A 32 11.53 15.99 -3.43
C TRP A 32 12.76 16.61 -2.77
N TRP A 33 13.10 16.17 -1.55
CA TRP A 33 14.26 16.65 -0.81
C TRP A 33 15.55 16.45 -1.60
N ALA A 34 15.81 15.24 -2.08
CA ALA A 34 17.00 14.92 -2.86
C ALA A 34 17.10 15.81 -4.11
N SER A 35 15.97 16.02 -4.81
CA SER A 35 15.93 16.91 -5.98
C SER A 35 16.25 18.38 -5.66
N THR A 36 15.91 18.85 -4.46
CA THR A 36 16.26 20.21 -4.01
C THR A 36 17.68 20.32 -3.46
N SER A 37 18.25 19.24 -2.93
CA SER A 37 19.61 19.19 -2.38
C SER A 37 20.68 18.88 -3.42
N GLY A 38 20.29 18.47 -4.64
CA GLY A 38 21.21 18.01 -5.68
C GLY A 38 21.75 16.59 -5.45
N ASP A 39 21.20 15.89 -4.45
CA ASP A 39 21.57 14.52 -4.10
C ASP A 39 20.84 13.51 -4.99
N PRO A 40 21.44 12.35 -5.29
CA PRO A 40 20.75 11.26 -5.96
C PRO A 40 19.71 10.65 -5.01
N GLY A 41 18.43 10.87 -5.29
CA GLY A 41 17.34 10.24 -4.54
C GLY A 41 16.90 8.89 -5.12
N PRO A 42 15.88 8.24 -4.49
CA PRO A 42 15.26 6.98 -4.92
C PRO A 42 14.96 6.78 -6.42
N GLY A 43 14.85 7.87 -7.18
CA GLY A 43 14.54 7.85 -8.61
C GLY A 43 13.04 7.87 -8.91
N ARG A 44 12.71 8.40 -10.10
CA ARG A 44 11.31 8.62 -10.53
C ARG A 44 10.51 7.32 -10.66
N ALA A 45 11.16 6.24 -11.09
CA ALA A 45 10.53 4.92 -11.24
C ALA A 45 10.10 4.34 -9.87
N ALA A 46 10.94 4.48 -8.85
CA ALA A 46 10.62 4.05 -7.49
C ALA A 46 9.39 4.82 -6.96
N VAL A 47 9.36 6.15 -7.12
CA VAL A 47 8.19 6.97 -6.72
C VAL A 47 6.92 6.49 -7.41
N ALA A 48 6.95 6.35 -8.74
CA ALA A 48 5.79 5.94 -9.51
C ALA A 48 5.26 4.57 -9.06
N GLY A 49 6.15 3.60 -8.81
CA GLY A 49 5.78 2.28 -8.30
C GLY A 49 5.07 2.33 -6.95
N HIS A 50 5.60 3.11 -6.00
CA HIS A 50 5.00 3.24 -4.67
C HIS A 50 3.64 3.97 -4.72
N VAL A 51 3.51 5.01 -5.54
CA VAL A 51 2.25 5.73 -5.73
C VAL A 51 1.18 4.83 -6.37
N LEU A 52 1.55 4.08 -7.42
CA LEU A 52 0.62 3.14 -8.05
C LEU A 52 0.18 2.03 -7.09
N ALA A 53 1.11 1.51 -6.28
CA ALA A 53 0.78 0.51 -5.27
C ALA A 53 -0.17 1.05 -4.19
N ALA A 54 0.06 2.27 -3.71
CA ALA A 54 -0.81 2.93 -2.75
C ALA A 54 -2.22 3.17 -3.32
N LEU A 55 -2.33 3.69 -4.54
CA LEU A 55 -3.62 3.89 -5.22
C LEU A 55 -4.38 2.56 -5.39
N SER A 56 -3.67 1.51 -5.82
CA SER A 56 -4.24 0.17 -5.98
C SER A 56 -4.78 -0.36 -4.66
N ALA A 57 -4.02 -0.20 -3.57
CA ALA A 57 -4.42 -0.66 -2.24
C ALA A 57 -5.67 0.09 -1.73
N VAL A 58 -5.76 1.41 -1.96
CA VAL A 58 -6.96 2.20 -1.62
C VAL A 58 -8.18 1.74 -2.41
N VAL A 59 -8.05 1.54 -3.72
CA VAL A 59 -9.16 1.04 -4.57
C VAL A 59 -9.62 -0.34 -4.11
N LEU A 60 -8.70 -1.24 -3.80
CA LEU A 60 -9.01 -2.57 -3.27
C LEU A 60 -9.71 -2.48 -1.90
N GLN A 61 -9.25 -1.60 -1.01
CA GLN A 61 -9.86 -1.42 0.30
C GLN A 61 -11.30 -0.88 0.18
N LEU A 62 -11.56 0.05 -0.75
CA LEU A 62 -12.92 0.51 -1.06
C LEU A 62 -13.80 -0.64 -1.56
N ALA A 63 -13.25 -1.59 -2.33
CA ALA A 63 -13.98 -2.78 -2.76
C ALA A 63 -14.25 -3.76 -1.59
N VAL A 64 -13.31 -3.93 -0.65
CA VAL A 64 -13.48 -4.71 0.59
C VAL A 64 -14.61 -4.17 1.44
N GLU A 65 -14.73 -2.84 1.52
CA GLU A 65 -15.76 -2.16 2.30
C GLU A 65 -17.15 -2.26 1.68
N ARG A 66 -17.24 -2.21 0.35
CA ARG A 66 -18.51 -2.31 -0.38
C ARG A 66 -18.99 -3.73 -0.61
N SER A 67 -18.13 -4.74 -0.52
CA SER A 67 -18.46 -6.11 -0.91
C SER A 67 -18.58 -7.07 0.29
N PRO A 68 -19.62 -7.91 0.37
CA PRO A 68 -19.67 -9.02 1.31
C PRO A 68 -18.91 -10.27 0.79
N GLY A 69 -18.43 -11.10 1.71
CA GLY A 69 -17.95 -12.46 1.42
C GLY A 69 -16.65 -12.55 0.61
N ARG A 70 -16.63 -13.43 -0.41
CA ARG A 70 -15.41 -13.91 -1.10
C ARG A 70 -14.64 -12.80 -1.82
N VAL A 71 -15.32 -11.79 -2.33
CA VAL A 71 -14.70 -10.63 -3.02
C VAL A 71 -13.86 -9.81 -2.05
N ALA A 72 -14.36 -9.57 -0.83
CA ALA A 72 -13.61 -8.88 0.21
C ALA A 72 -12.36 -9.66 0.63
N THR A 73 -12.45 -11.00 0.69
CA THR A 73 -11.29 -11.84 1.01
C THR A 73 -10.21 -11.76 -0.07
N VAL A 74 -10.57 -11.85 -1.36
CA VAL A 74 -9.62 -11.74 -2.46
C VAL A 74 -8.96 -10.36 -2.49
N ALA A 75 -9.75 -9.28 -2.36
CA ALA A 75 -9.20 -7.92 -2.35
C ALA A 75 -8.27 -7.67 -1.15
N ALA A 76 -8.57 -8.20 0.03
CA ALA A 76 -7.68 -8.13 1.19
C ALA A 76 -6.34 -8.85 0.94
N TRP A 77 -6.37 -10.05 0.34
CA TRP A 77 -5.15 -10.77 -0.05
C TRP A 77 -4.33 -10.04 -1.11
N CYS A 78 -4.98 -9.35 -2.06
CA CYS A 78 -4.28 -8.50 -3.02
C CYS A 78 -3.53 -7.36 -2.32
N ILE A 79 -4.12 -6.72 -1.30
CA ILE A 79 -3.45 -5.67 -0.51
C ILE A 79 -2.22 -6.23 0.22
N VAL A 80 -2.34 -7.39 0.86
CA VAL A 80 -1.20 -8.06 1.52
C VAL A 80 -0.08 -8.35 0.51
N THR A 81 -0.43 -8.88 -0.66
CA THR A 81 0.54 -9.21 -1.71
C THR A 81 1.24 -7.95 -2.24
N LEU A 82 0.49 -6.86 -2.45
CA LEU A 82 1.05 -5.55 -2.82
C LEU A 82 2.03 -5.05 -1.77
N ALA A 83 1.67 -5.13 -0.48
CA ALA A 83 2.55 -4.72 0.61
C ALA A 83 3.86 -5.52 0.61
N VAL A 84 3.77 -6.85 0.54
CA VAL A 84 4.95 -7.72 0.48
C VAL A 84 5.81 -7.41 -0.74
N ALA A 85 5.21 -7.22 -1.93
CA ALA A 85 5.94 -6.90 -3.15
C ALA A 85 6.66 -5.56 -3.06
N VAL A 86 5.98 -4.50 -2.59
CA VAL A 86 6.58 -3.17 -2.42
C VAL A 86 7.73 -3.21 -1.43
N LEU A 87 7.55 -3.84 -0.26
CA LEU A 87 8.63 -3.96 0.71
C LEU A 87 9.79 -4.79 0.16
N TRP A 88 9.51 -5.92 -0.48
CA TRP A 88 10.58 -6.78 -0.99
C TRP A 88 11.37 -6.08 -2.09
N PHE A 89 10.72 -5.63 -3.16
CA PHE A 89 11.43 -5.03 -4.29
C PHE A 89 11.98 -3.64 -3.96
N GLY A 90 11.28 -2.84 -3.16
CA GLY A 90 11.72 -1.50 -2.78
C GLY A 90 12.82 -1.47 -1.71
N TRP A 91 13.06 -2.57 -0.99
CA TRP A 91 14.13 -2.64 0.02
C TRP A 91 15.50 -2.87 -0.59
N TRP A 92 15.57 -3.61 -1.71
CA TRP A 92 16.84 -3.94 -2.36
C TRP A 92 17.27 -2.92 -3.42
N THR A 93 16.47 -1.88 -3.67
CA THR A 93 16.73 -0.80 -4.62
C THR A 93 17.37 0.39 -3.95
#